data_AF-A0AAV0FRA0-F1
#
_entry.id   AF-A0AAV0FRA0-F1
#
_cell.length_a   1.000
_cell.length_b   1.000
_cell.length_c   1.000
_cell.angle_alpha   90.00
_cell.angle_beta   90.00
_cell.angle_gamma   90.00
#
_symmetry.space_group_name_H-M   'P 1'
#
loop_
_entity.id
_entity.type
_entity.pdbx_description
1 polymer ?
#
loop_
_entity_poly.entity_id
_entity_poly.type
_entity_poly.pdbx_seq_one_letter_code
_entity_poly.pdbx_strand_id
1 'polypeptide(L)'
;MGVALRNFRSTLRNEFIFPHKDNLKMLRLPPKEYEHIPTDEWKLFVLKSFKAEFLAKSNKGKARRKKNKYNHRLGSSGYSGLLKRK
;
A
#
# COMPACT_ATOMS: atom_id res chain seq x y z
N MET A 1 -4.07 -15.47 1.79
CA MET A 1 -2.91 -14.59 1.47
C MET A 1 -2.30 -14.09 2.77
N GLY A 2 -1.08 -14.50 3.08
CA GLY A 2 -0.41 -14.16 4.34
C GLY A 2 -0.06 -12.67 4.49
N VAL A 3 0.15 -12.23 5.72
CA VAL A 3 0.53 -10.85 6.08
C VAL A 3 1.82 -10.43 5.37
N ALA A 4 2.82 -11.33 5.30
CA ALA A 4 4.11 -11.09 4.67
C ALA A 4 3.99 -10.69 3.18
N LEU A 5 3.28 -11.48 2.36
CA LEU A 5 3.11 -11.20 0.94
C LEU A 5 2.35 -9.89 0.69
N ARG A 6 1.39 -9.57 1.57
CA ARG A 6 0.62 -8.33 1.47
C ARG A 6 1.50 -7.11 1.81
N ASN A 7 2.38 -7.23 2.80
CA ASN A 7 3.35 -6.19 3.14
C ASN A 7 4.37 -6.02 2.02
N PHE A 8 4.95 -7.11 1.53
CA PHE A 8 5.88 -7.12 0.39
C PHE A 8 5.34 -6.35 -0.83
N ARG A 9 4.13 -6.68 -1.30
CA ARG A 9 3.50 -5.97 -2.43
C ARG A 9 3.24 -4.49 -2.13
N SER A 10 2.93 -4.15 -0.87
CA SER A 10 2.70 -2.77 -0.45
C SER A 10 4.01 -1.97 -0.44
N THR A 11 5.08 -2.53 0.11
CA THR A 11 6.43 -1.96 0.15
C THR A 11 6.90 -1.69 -1.28
N LEU A 12 6.90 -2.72 -2.14
CA LEU A 12 7.29 -2.60 -3.55
C LEU A 12 6.58 -1.45 -4.27
N ARG A 13 5.25 -1.38 -4.10
CA ARG A 13 4.46 -0.33 -4.76
C ARG A 13 4.78 1.06 -4.23
N ASN A 14 4.89 1.23 -2.91
CA ASN A 14 5.01 2.55 -2.30
C ASN A 14 6.44 3.11 -2.39
N GLU A 15 7.46 2.27 -2.34
CA GLU A 15 8.86 2.69 -2.32
C GLU A 15 9.49 2.72 -3.71
N PHE A 16 9.11 1.79 -4.60
CA PHE A 16 9.77 1.66 -5.91
C PHE A 16 8.89 2.10 -7.07
N ILE A 17 7.56 1.95 -7.00
CA ILE A 17 6.67 2.29 -8.13
C ILE A 17 6.18 3.75 -8.04
N PHE A 18 5.59 4.11 -6.90
CA PHE A 18 4.96 5.43 -6.73
C PHE A 18 5.92 6.61 -6.84
N PRO A 19 7.15 6.57 -6.28
CA PRO A 19 8.10 7.67 -6.38
C PRO A 19 8.59 7.90 -7.82
N HIS A 20 8.57 6.87 -8.66
CA HIS A 20 8.99 6.93 -10.06
C HIS A 20 7.83 6.97 -11.04
N LYS A 21 6.64 7.40 -10.61
CA LYS A 21 5.44 7.48 -11.45
C LYS A 21 5.67 8.26 -12.74
N ASP A 22 6.43 9.36 -12.68
CA ASP A 22 6.73 10.22 -13.83
C ASP A 22 7.92 9.70 -14.66
N ASN A 23 8.71 8.78 -14.10
CA ASN A 23 9.93 8.23 -14.69
C ASN A 23 9.76 6.75 -15.07
N LEU A 24 8.90 6.48 -16.06
CA LEU A 24 8.63 5.11 -16.55
C LEU A 24 9.88 4.34 -17.01
N LYS A 25 10.97 5.03 -17.40
CA LYS A 25 12.24 4.40 -17.77
C LYS A 25 12.83 3.59 -16.62
N MET A 26 12.73 4.09 -15.39
CA MET A 26 13.23 3.42 -14.18
C MET A 26 12.36 2.22 -13.78
N LEU A 27 11.10 2.18 -14.22
CA LEU A 27 10.15 1.11 -13.90
C LEU A 27 10.21 -0.08 -14.87
N ARG A 28 11.09 -0.07 -15.88
CA ARG A 28 11.19 -1.17 -16.86
C ARG A 28 11.74 -2.45 -16.26
N LEU A 29 12.61 -2.33 -15.27
CA LEU A 29 13.28 -3.43 -14.61
C LEU A 29 12.91 -3.43 -13.12
N PRO A 30 12.89 -4.60 -12.47
CA PRO A 30 12.73 -4.68 -11.03
C PRO A 30 13.90 -3.96 -10.31
N PRO A 31 13.69 -3.49 -9.07
CA PRO A 31 14.76 -2.94 -8.24
C PRO A 31 15.85 -3.97 -7.96
N LYS A 32 17.07 -3.51 -7.67
CA LYS A 32 18.23 -4.38 -7.40
C LYS A 32 17.97 -5.41 -6.30
N GLU A 33 17.32 -4.97 -5.22
CA GLU A 33 16.94 -5.81 -4.08
C GLU A 33 15.99 -6.96 -4.46
N TYR A 34 15.28 -6.80 -5.58
CA TYR A 34 14.25 -7.72 -6.06
C TYR A 34 14.52 -8.19 -7.49
N GLU A 35 15.80 -8.28 -7.89
CA GLU A 35 16.23 -8.75 -9.22
C GLU A 35 15.74 -10.16 -9.56
N HIS A 36 15.43 -10.98 -8.55
CA HIS A 36 14.87 -12.32 -8.73
C HIS A 36 13.44 -12.33 -9.29
N ILE A 37 12.75 -11.19 -9.36
CA ILE A 37 11.42 -11.10 -9.95
C ILE A 37 11.56 -11.14 -11.48
N PRO A 38 10.85 -12.04 -12.19
CA PRO A 38 10.85 -12.06 -13.64
C PRO A 38 10.40 -10.71 -14.22
N THR A 39 11.12 -10.23 -15.24
CA THR A 39 10.84 -8.92 -15.87
C THR A 39 9.39 -8.81 -16.37
N ASP A 40 8.82 -9.90 -16.86
CA ASP A 40 7.44 -9.91 -17.36
C ASP A 40 6.41 -9.79 -16.23
N GLU A 41 6.64 -10.48 -15.11
CA GLU A 41 5.82 -10.34 -13.91
C GLU A 41 5.93 -8.92 -13.33
N TRP A 42 7.12 -8.35 -13.33
CA TRP A 42 7.36 -6.97 -12.90
C TRP A 42 6.56 -5.98 -13.75
N LYS A 43 6.63 -6.08 -15.08
CA LYS A 43 5.84 -5.23 -15.99
C LYS A 43 4.33 -5.36 -15.72
N LEU A 44 3.81 -6.58 -15.59
CA LEU A 44 2.41 -6.82 -15.25
C LEU A 44 2.03 -6.18 -13.91
N PHE A 45 2.91 -6.25 -12.91
CA PHE A 45 2.71 -5.65 -11.60
C PHE A 45 2.67 -4.11 -11.66
N VAL A 46 3.58 -3.49 -12.41
CA VAL A 46 3.60 -2.03 -12.62
C VAL A 46 2.31 -1.57 -13.32
N LEU A 47 1.90 -2.24 -14.41
CA LEU A 47 0.65 -1.94 -15.12
C LEU A 47 -0.57 -2.04 -14.19
N LYS A 48 -0.64 -3.12 -13.40
CA LYS A 48 -1.73 -3.33 -12.45
C LYS A 48 -1.76 -2.26 -11.35
N SER A 49 -0.59 -1.77 -10.93
CA SER A 49 -0.45 -0.74 -9.89
C SER A 49 -1.03 0.62 -10.30
N PHE A 50 -1.02 0.92 -11.61
CA PHE A 50 -1.55 2.14 -12.20
C PHE A 50 -2.96 2.01 -12.78
N LYS A 51 -3.55 0.80 -12.81
CA LYS A 51 -4.92 0.60 -13.28
C LYS A 51 -5.90 1.48 -12.49
N ALA A 52 -6.76 2.21 -13.20
CA ALA A 52 -7.72 3.14 -12.59
C ALA A 52 -8.63 2.48 -11.54
N GLU A 53 -9.13 1.27 -11.83
CA GLU A 53 -9.92 0.48 -10.89
C GLU A 53 -9.18 0.22 -9.56
N PHE A 54 -7.89 -0.09 -9.64
CA PHE A 54 -7.07 -0.36 -8.47
C PHE A 54 -6.88 0.90 -7.64
N LEU A 55 -6.58 2.03 -8.30
CA LEU A 55 -6.44 3.33 -7.65
C LEU A 55 -7.75 3.77 -6.98
N ALA A 56 -8.89 3.61 -7.66
CA ALA A 56 -10.20 3.92 -7.12
C ALA A 56 -10.50 3.10 -5.85
N LYS A 57 -10.26 1.77 -5.89
CA LYS A 57 -10.44 0.89 -4.73
C LYS A 57 -9.50 1.27 -3.58
N SER A 58 -8.24 1.57 -3.87
CA SER A 58 -7.25 2.01 -2.88
C SER A 58 -7.68 3.33 -2.21
N ASN A 59 -8.07 4.32 -3.00
CA ASN A 59 -8.49 5.63 -2.51
C ASN A 59 -9.80 5.55 -1.70
N LYS A 60 -10.77 4.73 -2.11
CA LYS A 60 -11.98 4.45 -1.31
C LYS A 60 -11.63 3.89 0.07
N GLY A 61 -10.69 2.96 0.14
CA GLY A 61 -10.19 2.40 1.39
C GLY A 61 -9.51 3.46 2.27
N LYS A 62 -8.61 4.27 1.69
CA LYS A 62 -7.93 5.37 2.39
C LYS A 62 -8.92 6.41 2.92
N ALA A 63 -9.90 6.80 2.12
CA ALA A 63 -10.94 7.75 2.51
C ALA A 63 -11.79 7.22 3.68
N ARG A 64 -12.19 5.94 3.65
CA ARG A 64 -12.90 5.30 4.77
C ARG A 64 -12.06 5.31 6.05
N ARG A 65 -10.76 5.00 5.95
CA ARG A 65 -9.84 5.03 7.10
C ARG A 65 -9.64 6.44 7.66
N LYS A 66 -9.51 7.45 6.80
CA LYS A 66 -9.36 8.86 7.21
C LYS A 66 -10.60 9.39 7.93
N LYS A 67 -11.80 8.94 7.54
CA LYS A 67 -13.06 9.31 8.20
C LYS A 67 -13.27 8.61 9.55
N ASN A 68 -12.47 7.60 9.89
CA ASN A 68 -12.64 6.89 11.15
C ASN A 68 -12.09 7.72 12.32
N LYS A 69 -13.00 8.31 13.12
CA LYS A 69 -12.67 9.10 14.32
C LYS A 69 -11.98 8.27 15.41
N TYR A 70 -12.29 6.98 15.51
CA TYR A 70 -11.73 6.12 16.56
C TYR A 70 -11.01 4.92 15.95
N ASN A 71 -9.69 4.91 16.07
CA ASN A 71 -8.91 3.74 15.67
C ASN A 71 -9.13 2.63 16.71
N HIS A 72 -9.56 1.43 16.29
CA HIS A 72 -9.89 0.30 17.19
C HIS A 72 -8.73 -0.22 18.05
N ARG A 73 -7.56 0.43 18.03
CA ARG A 73 -6.47 0.19 18.98
C ARG A 73 -6.79 0.86 20.30
N LEU A 74 -7.79 0.32 20.98
CA LEU A 74 -8.11 0.70 22.34
C LEU A 74 -7.20 -0.11 23.25
N GLY A 75 -6.61 0.53 24.26
CA GLY A 75 -5.92 -0.18 25.34
C GLY A 75 -6.92 -1.02 26.16
N SER A 76 -6.48 -1.56 27.30
CA SER A 76 -7.33 -2.37 28.19
C SER A 76 -8.66 -1.71 28.59
N SER A 77 -8.71 -0.37 28.62
CA SER A 77 -9.89 0.42 28.97
C SER A 77 -10.85 0.72 27.82
N GLY A 78 -10.62 0.22 26.60
CA GLY A 78 -11.58 0.38 25.51
C GLY A 78 -11.84 1.86 25.15
N TYR A 79 -13.07 2.17 24.75
CA TYR A 79 -13.51 3.55 24.47
C TYR A 79 -13.67 4.39 25.74
N SER A 80 -13.84 3.76 26.91
CA SER A 80 -13.95 4.48 28.18
C SER A 80 -12.67 5.25 28.52
N GLY A 81 -11.49 4.72 28.13
CA GLY A 81 -10.21 5.40 28.31
C GLY A 81 -10.02 6.63 27.41
N LEU A 82 -10.71 6.70 26.27
CA LEU A 82 -10.68 7.88 25.39
C LEU A 82 -11.50 9.05 25.95
N LEU A 83 -12.59 8.76 26.68
CA LEU A 83 -13.44 9.78 27.31
C LEU A 83 -12.78 10.45 28.53
N LYS A 84 -11.90 9.71 29.23
CA LYS A 84 -11.20 10.18 30.43
C LYS A 84 -9.93 11.02 30.15
N ARG A 85 -9.45 11.06 28.90
CA ARG A 85 -8.37 11.95 28.47
C ARG A 85 -8.98 13.28 28.02
N LYS A 86 -9.47 14.07 28.98
CA LYS A 86 -9.90 15.45 28.80
C LYS A 86 -9.19 16.33 29.81
#